data_AF-A0A4P8WG51-F1
#
_entry.id   AF-A0A4P8WG51-F1
#
_cell.length_a   1.000
_cell.length_b   1.000
_cell.length_c   1.000
_cell.angle_alpha   90.00
_cell.angle_beta   90.00
_cell.angle_gamma   90.00
#
_symmetry.space_group_name_H-M   'P 1'
#
loop_
_entity.id
_entity.type
_entity.pdbx_description
1 polymer ?
#
loop_
_entity_poly.entity_id
_entity_poly.type
_entity_poly.pdbx_seq_one_letter_code
_entity_poly.pdbx_strand_id
1 'polypeptide(L)'
;MADENDSERPLHSDPDEGAIDEPTTSNAQEADETAWMMKEGVAIGLIAIGAMVALGIGLLQGTGLVDVFAPIADTGLGQWAAFAVLILIGIAVFAWTRIGV
;
A
#
# COMPACT_ATOMS: atom_id res chain seq x y z
N MET A 1 -41.08 -4.39 -15.90
CA MET A 1 -40.86 -3.28 -14.97
C MET A 1 -39.81 -3.74 -13.99
N ALA A 2 -38.56 -3.38 -14.24
CA ALA A 2 -37.43 -3.58 -13.34
C ALA A 2 -36.68 -2.24 -13.27
N ASP A 3 -36.20 -1.98 -12.07
CA ASP A 3 -35.87 -0.71 -11.41
C ASP A 3 -34.89 0.20 -12.18
N GLU A 4 -35.18 1.50 -12.23
CA GLU A 4 -34.42 2.54 -12.95
C GLU A 4 -33.12 2.95 -12.22
N ASN A 5 -32.81 2.30 -11.09
CA ASN A 5 -31.73 2.68 -10.19
C ASN A 5 -30.39 1.93 -10.41
N ASP A 6 -30.27 1.11 -11.46
CA ASP A 6 -29.03 0.38 -11.81
C ASP A 6 -28.13 1.18 -12.80
N SER A 7 -28.52 2.41 -13.17
CA SER A 7 -27.84 3.25 -14.17
C SER A 7 -26.74 4.18 -13.62
N GLU A 8 -26.47 4.16 -12.32
CA GLU A 8 -25.56 5.12 -11.66
C GLU A 8 -24.27 4.51 -11.10
N ARG A 9 -24.00 3.23 -11.38
CA ARG A 9 -22.62 2.72 -11.25
C ARG A 9 -21.90 3.00 -12.57
N PRO A 10 -20.78 3.74 -12.59
CA PRO A 10 -19.94 3.80 -13.77
C PRO A 10 -19.51 2.37 -14.09
N LEU A 11 -20.16 1.77 -15.11
CA LEU A 11 -19.90 0.40 -15.57
C LEU A 11 -18.50 0.27 -16.18
N HIS A 12 -17.84 1.39 -16.43
CA HIS A 12 -16.54 1.49 -17.04
C HIS A 12 -15.76 2.61 -16.33
N SER A 13 -15.04 2.25 -15.27
CA SER A 13 -13.72 2.88 -15.08
C SER A 13 -12.90 2.53 -16.32
N ASP A 14 -12.23 3.51 -16.92
CA ASP A 14 -11.31 3.23 -18.01
C ASP A 14 -10.39 2.07 -17.62
N PRO A 15 -10.10 1.12 -18.55
CA PRO A 15 -9.17 0.05 -18.26
C PRO A 15 -7.88 0.68 -17.70
N ASP A 16 -7.36 0.12 -16.61
CA ASP A 16 -6.07 0.52 -16.08
C ASP A 16 -5.08 0.49 -17.26
N GLU A 17 -4.30 1.56 -17.49
CA GLU A 17 -3.38 1.64 -18.66
C GLU A 17 -2.32 0.50 -18.67
N GLY A 18 -2.23 -0.30 -17.60
CA GLY A 18 -1.42 -1.51 -17.50
C GLY A 18 -2.19 -2.83 -17.64
N ALA A 19 -3.49 -2.82 -17.95
CA ALA A 19 -4.26 -4.02 -18.23
C ALA A 19 -3.96 -4.50 -19.66
N ILE A 20 -3.71 -5.81 -19.80
CA ILE A 20 -3.39 -6.49 -21.07
C ILE A 20 -4.45 -6.21 -22.16
N ASP A 21 -4.07 -5.38 -23.14
CA ASP A 21 -4.91 -5.04 -24.31
C ASP A 21 -4.94 -6.15 -25.39
N GLU A 22 -3.97 -7.08 -25.41
CA GLU A 22 -3.81 -8.11 -26.45
C GLU A 22 -3.21 -9.41 -25.88
N PRO A 23 -3.58 -10.62 -26.37
CA PRO A 23 -2.97 -11.88 -25.95
C PRO A 23 -1.44 -11.92 -26.18
N THR A 24 -0.67 -12.49 -25.25
CA THR A 24 0.77 -12.68 -25.41
C THR A 24 1.07 -13.57 -26.63
N THR A 25 2.00 -13.12 -27.48
CA THR A 25 2.32 -13.82 -28.75
C THR A 25 3.69 -14.52 -28.72
N SER A 26 4.45 -14.37 -27.63
CA SER A 26 5.77 -14.99 -27.46
C SER A 26 6.13 -15.22 -26.00
N ASN A 27 6.98 -16.23 -25.76
CA ASN A 27 7.52 -16.54 -24.43
C ASN A 27 8.33 -15.37 -23.82
N ALA A 28 8.91 -14.51 -24.65
CA ALA A 28 9.67 -13.34 -24.18
C ALA A 28 8.73 -12.25 -23.62
N GLN A 29 7.59 -12.04 -24.29
CA GLN A 29 6.56 -11.09 -23.86
C GLN A 29 5.92 -11.52 -22.54
N GLU A 30 5.62 -12.81 -22.41
CA GLU A 30 5.07 -13.40 -21.18
C GLU A 30 6.04 -13.30 -19.98
N ALA A 31 7.35 -13.44 -20.22
CA ALA A 31 8.36 -13.32 -19.18
C ALA A 31 8.52 -11.87 -18.65
N ASP A 32 8.50 -10.88 -19.54
CA ASP A 32 8.56 -9.46 -19.17
C ASP A 32 7.29 -9.03 -18.41
N GLU A 33 6.11 -9.50 -18.85
CA GLU A 33 4.85 -9.25 -18.15
C GLU A 33 4.81 -9.89 -16.76
N THR A 34 5.25 -11.14 -16.65
CA THR A 34 5.36 -11.84 -15.36
C THR A 34 6.32 -11.10 -14.42
N ALA A 35 7.45 -10.61 -14.93
CA ALA A 35 8.41 -9.86 -14.14
C ALA A 35 7.82 -8.53 -13.65
N TRP A 36 7.04 -7.83 -14.49
CA TRP A 36 6.35 -6.61 -14.11
C TRP A 36 5.28 -6.86 -13.04
N MET A 37 4.41 -7.85 -13.24
CA MET A 37 3.37 -8.23 -12.26
C MET A 37 3.97 -8.67 -10.93
N MET A 38 5.06 -9.46 -10.97
CA MET A 38 5.73 -9.91 -9.75
C MET A 38 6.37 -8.75 -9.00
N LYS A 39 7.02 -7.81 -9.71
CA LYS A 39 7.61 -6.61 -9.10
C LYS A 39 6.55 -5.72 -8.45
N GLU A 40 5.46 -5.45 -9.16
CA GLU A 40 4.37 -4.61 -8.69
C GLU A 40 3.61 -5.27 -7.52
N GLY A 41 3.27 -6.55 -7.66
CA GLY A 41 2.57 -7.33 -6.64
C GLY A 41 3.38 -7.47 -5.35
N VAL A 42 4.70 -7.70 -5.44
CA VAL A 42 5.57 -7.79 -4.26
C VAL A 42 5.67 -6.44 -3.55
N ALA A 43 5.79 -5.33 -4.29
CA ALA A 43 5.83 -4.00 -3.70
C ALA A 43 4.56 -3.74 -2.88
N ILE A 44 3.38 -3.92 -3.49
CA ILE A 44 2.08 -3.74 -2.83
C ILE A 44 1.96 -4.64 -1.59
N GLY A 45 2.35 -5.92 -1.71
CA GLY A 45 2.30 -6.87 -0.60
C GLY A 45 3.15 -6.43 0.59
N LEU A 46 4.39 -5.98 0.35
CA LEU A 46 5.29 -5.51 1.41
C LEU A 46 4.75 -4.26 2.11
N ILE A 47 4.17 -3.33 1.37
CA ILE A 47 3.59 -2.10 1.94
C ILE A 47 2.37 -2.44 2.79
N ALA A 48 1.50 -3.33 2.31
CA ALA A 48 0.32 -3.76 3.06
C ALA A 48 0.71 -4.42 4.39
N ILE A 49 1.72 -5.30 4.37
CA ILE A 49 2.26 -5.92 5.59
C ILE A 49 2.83 -4.84 6.51
N GLY A 50 3.65 -3.91 5.98
CA GLY A 50 4.21 -2.81 6.76
C GLY A 50 3.15 -1.92 7.41
N ALA A 51 2.09 -1.60 6.68
CA ALA A 51 0.96 -0.82 7.17
C ALA A 51 0.20 -1.55 8.29
N MET A 52 -0.03 -2.86 8.14
CA MET A 52 -0.66 -3.68 9.18
C MET A 52 0.19 -3.76 10.45
N VAL A 53 1.51 -3.89 10.32
CA VAL A 53 2.44 -3.88 11.44
C VAL A 53 2.42 -2.51 12.13
N ALA A 54 2.49 -1.41 11.37
CA ALA A 54 2.43 -0.06 11.91
C ALA A 54 1.10 0.18 12.66
N LEU A 55 -0.02 -0.25 12.09
CA LEU A 55 -1.33 -0.17 12.73
C LEU A 55 -1.36 -0.97 14.04
N GLY A 56 -0.86 -2.20 14.04
CA GLY A 56 -0.76 -3.04 15.22
C GLY A 56 0.05 -2.37 16.34
N ILE A 57 1.22 -1.82 16.01
CA ILE A 57 2.06 -1.07 16.96
C ILE A 57 1.31 0.15 17.50
N GLY A 58 0.65 0.92 16.63
CA GLY A 58 -0.12 2.09 17.03
C GLY A 58 -1.28 1.76 17.98
N LEU A 59 -1.97 0.64 17.75
CA LEU A 59 -3.04 0.16 18.64
C LEU A 59 -2.49 -0.33 19.99
N LEU A 60 -1.38 -1.09 19.99
CA LEU A 60 -0.74 -1.57 21.20
C LEU A 60 -0.23 -0.41 22.08
N GLN A 61 0.37 0.60 21.47
CA GLN A 61 0.79 1.81 22.18
C GLN A 61 -0.41 2.66 22.62
N GLY A 62 -1.44 2.80 21.77
CA GLY A 62 -2.64 3.57 22.09
C GLY A 62 -3.44 3.02 23.26
N THR A 63 -3.38 1.70 23.49
CA THR A 63 -3.97 1.05 24.68
C THR A 63 -3.07 1.09 25.91
N GLY A 64 -1.82 1.54 25.77
CA GLY A 64 -0.82 1.52 26.84
C GLY A 64 -0.31 0.10 27.18
N LEU A 65 -0.54 -0.87 26.29
CA LEU A 65 -0.08 -2.25 26.50
C LEU A 65 1.44 -2.38 26.26
N VAL A 66 1.99 -1.56 25.35
CA VAL A 66 3.41 -1.54 25.01
C VAL A 66 3.88 -0.11 24.76
N ASP A 67 5.03 0.26 25.33
CA ASP A 67 5.69 1.53 25.07
C ASP A 67 6.89 1.35 24.13
N VAL A 68 6.60 1.10 22.85
CA VAL A 68 7.63 0.80 21.83
C VAL A 68 8.64 1.95 21.67
N PHE A 69 8.18 3.19 21.78
CA PHE A 69 9.01 4.40 21.59
C PHE A 69 9.49 5.04 22.89
N ALA A 70 9.32 4.40 24.06
CA ALA A 70 9.85 4.90 25.33
C ALA A 70 11.36 5.20 25.29
N PRO A 71 12.22 4.39 24.64
CA PRO A 71 13.66 4.72 24.55
C PRO A 71 13.98 5.97 23.71
N ILE A 72 13.02 6.46 22.91
CA ILE A 72 13.20 7.63 22.04
C ILE A 72 12.64 8.88 22.72
N ALA A 73 11.53 8.75 23.45
CA ALA A 73 10.88 9.86 24.12
C ALA A 73 10.18 9.45 25.41
N ASP A 74 10.42 10.21 26.47
CA ASP A 74 9.87 9.94 27.80
C ASP A 74 8.40 10.37 27.97
N THR A 75 7.86 11.16 27.03
CA THR A 75 6.49 11.68 27.10
C THR A 75 5.61 11.01 26.06
N GLY A 76 4.33 10.74 26.41
CA GLY A 76 3.39 10.13 25.48
C GLY A 76 3.23 10.91 24.17
N LEU A 77 3.21 12.24 24.21
CA LEU A 77 3.18 13.07 23.01
C LEU A 77 4.46 12.92 22.18
N GLY A 78 5.63 12.84 22.82
CA GLY A 78 6.90 12.58 22.14
C GLY A 78 6.95 11.20 21.47
N GLN A 79 6.39 10.18 22.11
CA GLN A 79 6.29 8.84 21.53
C GLN A 79 5.36 8.79 20.32
N TRP A 80 4.23 9.51 20.36
CA TRP A 80 3.35 9.67 19.20
C TRP A 80 4.00 10.45 18.07
N ALA A 81 4.81 11.47 18.38
CA ALA A 81 5.60 12.17 17.37
C ALA A 81 6.64 11.24 16.72
N ALA A 82 7.35 10.43 17.51
CA ALA A 82 8.29 9.44 16.98
C ALA A 82 7.61 8.41 16.07
N PHE A 83 6.43 7.92 16.47
CA PHE A 83 5.62 7.03 15.64
C PHE A 83 5.15 7.69 14.34
N ALA A 84 4.71 8.95 14.39
CA ALA A 84 4.32 9.70 13.20
C ALA A 84 5.50 9.87 12.23
N VAL A 85 6.71 10.15 12.73
CA VAL A 85 7.93 10.20 11.92
C VAL A 85 8.21 8.86 11.25
N LEU A 86 8.04 7.74 11.96
CA LEU A 86 8.20 6.40 11.36
C LEU A 86 7.21 6.18 10.20
N ILE A 87 5.94 6.55 10.36
CA ILE A 87 4.95 6.47 9.28
C ILE A 87 5.35 7.34 8.10
N LEU A 88 5.78 8.58 8.35
CA LEU A 88 6.23 9.50 7.29
C LEU A 88 7.44 8.93 6.53
N ILE A 89 8.39 8.30 7.21
CA ILE A 89 9.51 7.61 6.57
C ILE A 89 8.98 6.47 5.68
N GLY A 90 8.05 5.66 6.16
CA GLY A 90 7.43 4.59 5.38
C GLY A 90 6.74 5.12 4.11
N ILE A 91 5.98 6.20 4.23
CA ILE A 91 5.32 6.88 3.10
C ILE A 91 6.36 7.45 2.13
N ALA A 92 7.43 8.07 2.63
CA ALA A 92 8.49 8.63 1.78
C ALA A 92 9.22 7.53 0.99
N VAL A 93 9.54 6.41 1.64
CA VAL A 93 10.12 5.23 0.97
C VAL A 93 9.16 4.71 -0.10
N PHE A 94 7.87 4.55 0.24
CA PHE A 94 6.86 4.13 -0.72
C PHE A 94 6.77 5.07 -1.92
N ALA A 95 6.60 6.37 -1.69
CA ALA A 95 6.55 7.37 -2.75
C ALA A 95 7.80 7.32 -3.64
N TRP A 96 8.99 7.16 -3.04
CA TRP A 96 10.23 7.00 -3.78
C TRP A 96 10.24 5.74 -4.65
N THR A 97 9.70 4.62 -4.17
CA THR A 97 9.57 3.39 -4.98
C THR A 97 8.61 3.52 -6.17
N ARG A 98 7.68 4.48 -6.14
CA ARG A 98 6.74 4.75 -7.23
C ARG A 98 7.29 5.73 -8.27
N ILE A 99 8.16 6.65 -7.86
CA ILE A 99 8.70 7.71 -8.73
C ILE A 99 10.05 7.30 -9.32
N GLY A 100 10.87 6.55 -8.58
CA GLY A 100 12.24 6.19 -8.97
C GLY A 100 12.39 4.89 -9.75
N VAL A 101 11.28 4.27 -10.17
CA VAL A 101 11.22 3.09 -11.03
C VAL A 101 10.74 3.52 -12.41
#